data_AF-A0A7J8K8N7-F1
#
_entry.id   AF-A0A7J8K8N7-F1
#
_cell.length_a   1.000
_cell.length_b   1.000
_cell.length_c   1.000
_cell.angle_alpha   90.00
_cell.angle_beta   90.00
_cell.angle_gamma   90.00
#
_symmetry.space_group_name_H-M   'P 1'
#
loop_
_entity.id
_entity.type
_entity.pdbx_description
1 polymer ?
#
loop_
_entity_poly.entity_id
_entity_poly.type
_entity_poly.pdbx_seq_one_letter_code
_entity_poly.pdbx_strand_id
1 'polypeptide(L)'
;MGISVVSYTLKDIHDDQDYLHSLGKARTAQVQKDARIGEAEAKRDAGIREAKAKQEKVSAQYLSEIEMAKAQRDYELKKAAYDIEVNTRRAQADLAYQLQVAKTKQQIEEQRVQVQVVERAQQVAVQEQEIARREKELEARVRKPAEAERYKLERLAEAEKSQLIMQAEAEAESVRMRGEAQAFAIGARARAEAEQMAKKAEAFQLYQEAAQLDMLLEKLPQVAEEISGPLTSANKITMVSSGSGAVGAAKVTGEVLDILSRLPESVERLTGISISQVNHKPLRTA
;
A
#
# COMPACT_ATOMS: atom_id res chain seq x y z
N MET A 1 -182.42 73.30 30.28
CA MET A 1 -181.51 73.45 29.12
C MET A 1 -180.22 72.64 29.34
N GLY A 2 -180.23 71.33 29.06
CA GLY A 2 -179.52 70.72 27.92
C GLY A 2 -177.99 70.57 27.80
N ILE A 3 -177.15 70.76 28.83
CA ILE A 3 -175.69 70.48 28.69
C ILE A 3 -175.22 69.54 29.80
N SER A 4 -174.67 68.37 29.44
CA SER A 4 -173.97 67.43 30.33
C SER A 4 -172.52 67.24 29.88
N VAL A 5 -171.60 67.25 30.84
CA VAL A 5 -170.15 67.12 30.58
C VAL A 5 -169.78 65.63 30.50
N VAL A 6 -169.18 65.20 29.39
CA VAL A 6 -168.87 63.77 29.11
C VAL A 6 -167.45 63.38 29.55
N SER A 7 -166.48 64.29 29.51
CA SER A 7 -165.19 64.10 30.16
C SER A 7 -164.49 65.45 30.36
N TYR A 8 -163.65 65.51 31.39
CA TYR A 8 -162.69 66.59 31.57
C TYR A 8 -161.31 66.05 31.19
N THR A 9 -160.72 66.58 30.13
CA THR A 9 -159.32 66.29 29.76
C THR A 9 -158.51 67.54 30.04
N LEU A 10 -157.58 67.44 31.00
CA LEU A 10 -156.64 68.51 31.28
C LEU A 10 -155.74 68.68 30.05
N LYS A 11 -155.83 69.84 29.39
CA LYS A 11 -155.08 70.13 28.17
C LYS A 11 -153.70 70.70 28.48
N ASP A 12 -153.63 71.55 29.50
CA ASP A 12 -152.39 72.20 29.93
C ASP A 12 -152.44 72.44 31.43
N ILE A 13 -151.32 72.22 32.12
CA ILE A 13 -151.16 72.46 33.56
C ILE A 13 -150.07 73.53 33.66
N HIS A 14 -150.48 74.75 33.96
CA HIS A 14 -149.57 75.87 34.17
C HIS A 14 -149.39 76.10 35.68
N ASP A 15 -148.16 76.39 36.08
CA ASP A 15 -147.77 76.59 37.48
C ASP A 15 -147.04 77.93 37.60
N ASP A 16 -147.64 78.88 38.33
CA ASP A 16 -147.11 80.23 38.51
C ASP A 16 -145.90 80.28 39.48
N GLN A 17 -145.62 79.18 40.20
CA GLN A 17 -144.55 79.09 41.21
C GLN A 17 -143.41 78.12 40.81
N ASP A 18 -143.32 77.72 39.53
CA ASP A 18 -142.18 76.97 38.94
C ASP A 18 -141.82 75.63 39.65
N TYR A 19 -142.76 75.03 40.39
CA TYR A 19 -142.57 73.82 41.19
C TYR A 19 -142.35 72.58 40.31
N LEU A 20 -143.15 72.43 39.24
CA LEU A 20 -143.02 71.30 38.30
C LEU A 20 -141.66 71.31 37.57
N HIS A 21 -141.18 72.50 37.18
CA HIS A 21 -139.88 72.66 36.54
C HIS A 21 -138.73 72.32 37.50
N SER A 22 -138.86 72.71 38.77
CA SER A 22 -137.88 72.42 39.83
C SER A 22 -137.83 70.92 40.20
N LEU A 23 -138.97 70.22 40.20
CA LEU A 23 -139.02 68.76 40.40
C LEU A 23 -138.29 67.99 39.29
N GLY A 24 -138.40 68.46 38.04
CA GLY A 24 -137.70 67.89 36.88
C GLY A 24 -136.17 68.06 36.95
N LYS A 25 -135.67 69.22 37.41
CA LYS A 25 -134.23 69.53 37.50
C LYS A 25 -133.45 68.49 38.31
N ALA A 26 -133.99 68.05 39.44
CA ALA A 26 -133.34 67.06 40.30
C ALA A 26 -133.22 65.69 39.59
N ARG A 27 -134.28 65.24 38.92
CA ARG A 27 -134.29 63.96 38.19
C ARG A 27 -133.37 64.01 36.96
N THR A 28 -133.34 65.12 36.23
CA THR A 28 -132.42 65.29 35.09
C THR A 28 -130.95 65.32 35.53
N ALA A 29 -130.65 65.97 36.66
CA ALA A 29 -129.29 65.98 37.21
C ALA A 29 -128.86 64.59 37.68
N GLN A 30 -129.77 63.80 38.25
CA GLN A 30 -129.52 62.41 38.63
C GLN A 30 -129.22 61.55 37.39
N VAL A 31 -130.03 61.63 36.34
CA VAL A 31 -129.80 60.87 35.09
C VAL A 31 -128.48 61.30 34.43
N GLN A 32 -128.15 62.58 34.39
CA GLN A 32 -126.85 63.06 33.88
C GLN A 32 -125.67 62.63 34.73
N LYS A 33 -125.84 62.51 36.06
CA LYS A 33 -124.82 61.96 36.95
C LYS A 33 -124.62 60.48 36.68
N ASP A 34 -125.70 59.71 36.60
CA ASP A 34 -125.66 58.26 36.37
C ASP A 34 -125.10 57.94 34.97
N ALA A 35 -125.47 58.72 33.94
CA ALA A 35 -124.88 58.62 32.61
C ALA A 35 -123.37 58.90 32.62
N ARG A 36 -122.92 59.96 33.32
CA ARG A 36 -121.49 60.27 33.48
C ARG A 36 -120.73 59.18 34.24
N ILE A 37 -121.35 58.57 35.26
CA ILE A 37 -120.76 57.44 36.00
C ILE A 37 -120.65 56.23 35.07
N GLY A 38 -121.72 55.87 34.36
CA GLY A 38 -121.71 54.76 33.41
C GLY A 38 -120.69 54.95 32.29
N GLU A 39 -120.56 56.15 31.73
CA GLU A 39 -119.51 56.47 30.75
C GLU A 39 -118.10 56.34 31.34
N ALA A 40 -117.87 56.79 32.58
CA ALA A 40 -116.57 56.70 33.23
C ALA A 40 -116.19 55.26 33.58
N GLU A 41 -117.15 54.46 34.04
CA GLU A 41 -116.98 53.04 34.32
C GLU A 41 -116.73 52.25 33.03
N ALA A 42 -117.51 52.49 31.97
CA ALA A 42 -117.29 51.88 30.66
C ALA A 42 -115.91 52.24 30.08
N LYS A 43 -115.48 53.50 30.19
CA LYS A 43 -114.14 53.95 29.78
C LYS A 43 -113.04 53.27 30.61
N ARG A 44 -113.22 53.14 31.93
CA ARG A 44 -112.28 52.44 32.81
C ARG A 44 -112.15 50.97 32.43
N ASP A 45 -113.27 50.29 32.28
CA ASP A 45 -113.30 48.86 31.95
C ASP A 45 -112.73 48.58 30.56
N ALA A 46 -113.05 49.43 29.57
CA ALA A 46 -112.44 49.38 28.26
C ALA A 46 -110.92 49.55 28.34
N GLY A 47 -110.43 50.54 29.10
CA GLY A 47 -109.01 50.78 29.31
C GLY A 47 -108.29 49.60 30.00
N ILE A 48 -108.92 48.96 30.99
CA ILE A 48 -108.36 47.77 31.66
C ILE A 48 -108.27 46.60 30.68
N ARG A 49 -109.33 46.36 29.89
CA ARG A 49 -109.34 45.27 28.89
C ARG A 49 -108.30 45.51 27.79
N GLU A 50 -108.18 46.74 27.32
CA GLU A 50 -107.17 47.12 26.33
C GLU A 50 -105.75 46.96 26.89
N ALA A 51 -105.49 47.41 28.11
CA ALA A 51 -104.20 47.23 28.76
C ALA A 51 -103.83 45.75 28.94
N LYS A 52 -104.78 44.91 29.35
CA LYS A 52 -104.58 43.45 29.47
C LYS A 52 -104.31 42.80 28.12
N ALA A 53 -105.13 43.08 27.10
CA ALA A 53 -104.92 42.56 25.76
C ALA A 53 -103.56 42.99 25.18
N LYS A 54 -103.14 44.23 25.45
CA LYS A 54 -101.82 44.74 25.06
C LYS A 54 -100.70 44.03 25.82
N GLN A 55 -100.84 43.82 27.13
CA GLN A 55 -99.85 43.09 27.93
C GLN A 55 -99.71 41.64 27.46
N GLU A 56 -100.82 40.95 27.21
CA GLU A 56 -100.83 39.57 26.70
C GLU A 56 -100.17 39.49 25.32
N LYS A 57 -100.54 40.38 24.38
CA LYS A 57 -99.90 40.46 23.07
C LYS A 57 -98.39 40.65 23.18
N VAL A 58 -97.94 41.60 23.98
CA VAL A 58 -96.51 41.89 24.15
C VAL A 58 -95.79 40.71 24.82
N SER A 59 -96.40 40.06 25.80
CA SER A 59 -95.82 38.86 26.42
C SER A 59 -95.69 37.70 25.42
N ALA A 60 -96.69 37.48 24.57
CA ALA A 60 -96.64 36.46 23.53
C ALA A 60 -95.56 36.76 22.49
N GLN A 61 -95.39 38.04 22.11
CA GLN A 61 -94.31 38.48 21.24
C GLN A 61 -92.94 38.22 21.86
N TYR A 62 -92.71 38.60 23.12
CA TYR A 62 -91.43 38.34 23.79
C TYR A 62 -91.15 36.86 23.97
N LEU A 63 -92.15 36.04 24.29
CA LEU A 63 -91.97 34.59 24.36
C LEU A 63 -91.54 34.02 23.01
N SER A 64 -92.19 34.46 21.92
CA SER A 64 -91.82 34.05 20.56
C SER A 64 -90.40 34.51 20.18
N GLU A 65 -90.03 35.75 20.50
CA GLU A 65 -88.68 36.27 20.26
C GLU A 65 -87.62 35.50 21.06
N ILE A 66 -87.89 35.17 22.33
CA ILE A 66 -87.01 34.35 23.17
C ILE A 66 -86.84 32.95 22.57
N GLU A 67 -87.91 32.33 22.09
CA GLU A 67 -87.87 31.02 21.45
C GLU A 67 -87.09 31.06 20.13
N MET A 68 -87.30 32.09 19.30
CA MET A 68 -86.54 32.29 18.07
C MET A 68 -85.05 32.50 18.36
N ALA A 69 -84.70 33.33 19.34
CA ALA A 69 -83.32 33.58 19.73
C ALA A 69 -82.65 32.31 20.29
N LYS A 70 -83.37 31.51 21.08
CA LYS A 70 -82.90 30.20 21.54
C LYS A 70 -82.66 29.24 20.38
N ALA A 71 -83.61 29.14 19.46
CA ALA A 71 -83.49 28.28 18.28
C ALA A 71 -82.31 28.70 17.39
N GLN A 72 -82.10 30.01 17.21
CA GLN A 72 -80.97 30.54 16.45
C GLN A 72 -79.64 30.23 17.14
N ARG A 73 -79.51 30.50 18.44
CA ARG A 73 -78.31 30.17 19.21
C ARG A 73 -78.01 28.67 19.14
N ASP A 74 -79.01 27.83 19.33
CA ASP A 74 -78.83 26.38 19.32
C ASP A 74 -78.47 25.86 17.91
N TYR A 75 -79.01 26.48 16.86
CA TYR A 75 -78.60 26.23 15.48
C TYR A 75 -77.14 26.62 15.24
N GLU A 76 -76.73 27.82 15.67
CA GLU A 76 -75.35 28.30 15.52
C GLU A 76 -74.36 27.44 16.30
N LEU A 77 -74.71 27.02 17.52
CA LEU A 77 -73.89 26.09 18.31
C LEU A 77 -73.72 24.74 17.63
N LYS A 78 -74.81 24.17 17.09
CA LYS A 78 -74.74 22.90 16.35
C LYS A 78 -73.92 23.05 15.07
N LYS A 79 -74.13 24.14 14.32
CA LYS A 79 -73.35 24.44 13.11
C LYS A 79 -71.86 24.53 13.43
N ALA A 80 -71.48 25.30 14.46
CA ALA A 80 -70.10 25.43 14.89
C ALA A 80 -69.50 24.09 15.31
N ALA A 81 -70.25 23.25 16.03
CA ALA A 81 -69.81 21.90 16.41
C ALA A 81 -69.53 21.02 15.18
N TYR A 82 -70.43 21.02 14.18
CA TYR A 82 -70.22 20.28 12.94
C TYR A 82 -69.06 20.84 12.11
N ASP A 83 -68.92 22.17 12.03
CA ASP A 83 -67.81 22.80 11.33
C ASP A 83 -66.46 22.41 11.96
N ILE A 84 -66.38 22.37 13.29
CA ILE A 84 -65.19 21.88 14.01
C ILE A 84 -64.91 20.43 13.66
N GLU A 85 -65.92 19.57 13.68
CA GLU A 85 -65.75 18.14 13.34
C GLU A 85 -65.29 17.96 11.89
N VAL A 86 -65.96 18.60 10.93
CA VAL A 86 -65.61 18.54 9.50
C VAL A 86 -64.20 19.07 9.27
N ASN A 87 -63.83 20.20 9.87
CA ASN A 87 -62.48 20.75 9.73
C ASN A 87 -61.42 19.86 10.37
N THR A 88 -61.71 19.25 11.52
CA THR A 88 -60.79 18.31 12.18
C THR A 88 -60.58 17.07 11.32
N ARG A 89 -61.66 16.49 10.78
CA ARG A 89 -61.60 15.33 9.88
C ARG A 89 -60.87 15.67 8.59
N ARG A 90 -61.10 16.85 8.03
CA ARG A 90 -60.41 17.35 6.83
C ARG A 90 -58.91 17.52 7.09
N ALA A 91 -58.53 18.19 8.18
CA ALA A 91 -57.13 18.35 8.55
C ALA A 91 -56.44 17.00 8.81
N GLN A 92 -57.12 16.04 9.45
CA GLN A 92 -56.63 14.68 9.62
C GLN A 92 -56.45 13.96 8.29
N ALA A 93 -57.40 14.08 7.36
CA ALA A 93 -57.29 13.50 6.02
C ALA A 93 -56.12 14.10 5.24
N ASP A 94 -55.94 15.43 5.30
CA ASP A 94 -54.83 16.13 4.64
C ASP A 94 -53.48 15.70 5.22
N LEU A 95 -53.36 15.60 6.55
CA LEU A 95 -52.15 15.10 7.23
C LEU A 95 -51.88 13.63 6.90
N ALA A 96 -52.90 12.78 6.87
CA ALA A 96 -52.77 11.37 6.49
C ALA A 96 -52.32 11.23 5.04
N TYR A 97 -52.86 12.06 4.14
CA TYR A 97 -52.44 12.11 2.74
C TYR A 97 -50.98 12.54 2.62
N GLN A 98 -50.56 13.63 3.27
CA GLN A 98 -49.17 14.09 3.27
C GLN A 98 -48.22 13.03 3.85
N LEU A 99 -48.61 12.37 4.94
CA LEU A 99 -47.84 11.27 5.52
C LEU A 99 -47.69 10.10 4.55
N GLN A 100 -48.77 9.75 3.84
CA GLN A 100 -48.74 8.68 2.85
C GLN A 100 -47.81 9.04 1.68
N VAL A 101 -47.87 10.28 1.17
CA VAL A 101 -46.96 10.77 0.14
C VAL A 101 -45.50 10.68 0.62
N ALA A 102 -45.22 11.10 1.85
CA ALA A 102 -43.87 11.03 2.42
C ALA A 102 -43.37 9.58 2.55
N LYS A 103 -44.22 8.66 3.04
CA LYS A 103 -43.90 7.23 3.13
C LYS A 103 -43.62 6.62 1.76
N THR A 104 -44.49 6.87 0.78
CA THR A 104 -44.30 6.38 -0.59
C THR A 104 -43.04 6.96 -1.21
N LYS A 105 -42.73 8.25 -0.97
CA LYS A 105 -41.47 8.85 -1.44
C LYS A 105 -40.25 8.18 -0.80
N GLN A 106 -40.29 7.92 0.51
CA GLN A 106 -39.22 7.18 1.19
C GLN A 106 -39.03 5.78 0.59
N GLN A 107 -40.11 5.04 0.36
CA GLN A 107 -40.06 3.72 -0.27
C GLN A 107 -39.48 3.76 -1.69
N ILE A 108 -39.84 4.77 -2.48
CA ILE A 108 -39.27 4.98 -3.82
C ILE A 108 -37.76 5.23 -3.71
N GLU A 109 -37.32 6.10 -2.81
CA GLU A 109 -35.90 6.40 -2.64
C GLU A 109 -35.11 5.18 -2.14
N GLU A 110 -35.65 4.40 -1.20
CA GLU A 110 -35.07 3.12 -0.76
C GLU A 110 -34.91 2.15 -1.94
N GLN A 111 -35.93 2.00 -2.78
CA GLN A 111 -35.87 1.18 -3.99
C GLN A 111 -34.83 1.71 -5.00
N ARG A 112 -34.74 3.03 -5.19
CA ARG A 112 -33.75 3.66 -6.08
C ARG A 112 -32.33 3.40 -5.61
N VAL A 113 -32.07 3.54 -4.31
CA VAL A 113 -30.76 3.21 -3.71
C VAL A 113 -30.45 1.73 -3.92
N GLN A 114 -31.42 0.84 -3.72
CA GLN A 114 -31.24 -0.59 -3.96
C GLN A 114 -30.87 -0.90 -5.43
N VAL A 115 -31.56 -0.27 -6.38
CA VAL A 115 -31.23 -0.40 -7.82
C VAL A 115 -29.80 0.08 -8.08
N GLN A 116 -29.40 1.24 -7.53
CA GLN A 116 -28.03 1.74 -7.69
C GLN A 116 -26.96 0.81 -7.07
N VAL A 117 -27.24 0.19 -5.93
CA VAL A 117 -26.33 -0.79 -5.31
C VAL A 117 -26.17 -2.00 -6.22
N VAL A 118 -27.26 -2.51 -6.79
CA VAL A 118 -27.22 -3.64 -7.73
C VAL A 118 -26.46 -3.26 -9.00
N GLU A 119 -26.73 -2.08 -9.58
CA GLU A 119 -25.99 -1.57 -10.76
C GLU A 119 -24.50 -1.45 -10.48
N ARG A 120 -24.10 -0.86 -9.33
CA ARG A 120 -22.70 -0.76 -8.93
C ARG A 120 -22.07 -2.13 -8.70
N ALA A 121 -22.75 -3.04 -8.03
CA ALA A 121 -22.26 -4.40 -7.81
C ALA A 121 -22.04 -5.12 -9.16
N GLN A 122 -22.96 -4.93 -10.11
CA GLN A 122 -22.82 -5.50 -11.45
C GLN A 122 -21.68 -4.85 -12.24
N GLN A 123 -21.48 -3.54 -12.12
CA GLN A 123 -20.30 -2.86 -12.68
C GLN A 123 -18.99 -3.41 -12.10
N VAL A 124 -18.91 -3.58 -10.77
CA VAL A 124 -17.75 -4.18 -10.11
C VAL A 124 -17.51 -5.60 -10.63
N ALA A 125 -18.55 -6.43 -10.75
CA ALA A 125 -18.41 -7.78 -11.29
C ALA A 125 -17.89 -7.80 -12.74
N VAL A 126 -18.36 -6.87 -13.60
CA VAL A 126 -17.84 -6.72 -14.97
C VAL A 126 -16.37 -6.29 -14.94
N GLN A 127 -16.01 -5.32 -14.09
CA GLN A 127 -14.62 -4.86 -13.94
C GLN A 127 -13.70 -5.97 -13.43
N GLU A 128 -14.13 -6.78 -12.45
CA GLU A 128 -13.37 -7.94 -11.98
C GLU A 128 -13.15 -8.96 -13.11
N GLN A 129 -14.16 -9.21 -13.94
CA GLN A 129 -14.02 -10.08 -15.11
C GLN A 129 -13.06 -9.50 -16.16
N GLU A 130 -13.10 -8.18 -16.39
CA GLU A 130 -12.17 -7.49 -17.29
C GLU A 130 -10.72 -7.57 -16.76
N ILE A 131 -10.51 -7.35 -15.47
CA ILE A 131 -9.21 -7.49 -14.81
C ILE A 131 -8.72 -8.93 -14.95
N ALA A 132 -9.54 -9.93 -14.65
CA ALA A 132 -9.16 -11.34 -14.78
C ALA A 132 -8.82 -11.73 -16.23
N ARG A 133 -9.54 -11.20 -17.23
CA ARG A 133 -9.17 -11.38 -18.64
C ARG A 133 -7.81 -10.73 -18.93
N ARG A 134 -7.61 -9.49 -18.48
CA ARG A 134 -6.38 -8.73 -18.72
C ARG A 134 -5.17 -9.36 -18.04
N GLU A 135 -5.32 -9.90 -16.83
CA GLU A 135 -4.29 -10.67 -16.14
C GLU A 135 -3.89 -11.90 -16.94
N LYS A 136 -4.85 -12.67 -17.46
CA LYS A 136 -4.57 -13.83 -18.32
C LYS A 136 -3.89 -13.43 -19.62
N GLU A 137 -4.29 -12.32 -20.23
CA GLU A 137 -3.63 -11.78 -21.42
C GLU A 137 -2.19 -11.34 -21.14
N LEU A 138 -1.93 -10.66 -20.02
CA LEU A 138 -0.59 -10.25 -19.60
C LEU A 138 0.28 -11.45 -19.23
N GLU A 139 -0.29 -12.45 -18.57
CA GLU A 139 0.39 -13.70 -18.27
C GLU A 139 0.82 -14.41 -19.56
N ALA A 140 -0.08 -14.51 -20.54
CA ALA A 140 0.23 -15.12 -21.83
C ALA A 140 1.22 -14.30 -22.67
N ARG A 141 1.11 -12.97 -22.67
CA ARG A 141 1.89 -12.07 -23.54
C ARG A 141 3.24 -11.66 -22.97
N VAL A 142 3.35 -11.52 -21.65
CA VAL A 142 4.56 -10.99 -20.99
C VAL A 142 5.24 -12.07 -20.15
N ARG A 143 4.51 -12.73 -19.23
CA ARG A 143 5.13 -13.68 -18.31
C ARG A 143 5.63 -14.93 -19.01
N LYS A 144 4.82 -15.56 -19.87
CA LYS A 144 5.24 -16.79 -20.57
C LYS A 144 6.45 -16.60 -21.49
N PRO A 145 6.54 -15.53 -22.32
CA PRO A 145 7.75 -15.28 -23.10
C PRO A 145 8.95 -14.93 -22.23
N ALA A 146 8.78 -14.12 -21.19
CA ALA A 146 9.87 -13.79 -20.27
C ALA A 146 10.39 -15.03 -19.51
N GLU A 147 9.51 -15.94 -19.09
CA GLU A 147 9.89 -17.22 -18.49
C GLU A 147 10.61 -18.12 -19.50
N ALA A 148 10.15 -18.16 -20.76
CA ALA A 148 10.82 -18.90 -21.82
C ALA A 148 12.21 -18.33 -22.13
N GLU A 149 12.39 -17.00 -22.13
CA GLU A 149 13.68 -16.34 -22.29
C GLU A 149 14.60 -16.61 -21.10
N ARG A 150 14.08 -16.50 -19.87
CA ARG A 150 14.84 -16.81 -18.65
C ARG A 150 15.34 -18.25 -18.67
N TYR A 151 14.47 -19.20 -19.02
CA TYR A 151 14.84 -20.60 -19.13
C TYR A 151 15.89 -20.85 -20.22
N LYS A 152 15.75 -20.21 -21.40
CA LYS A 152 16.77 -20.26 -22.45
C LYS A 152 18.12 -19.73 -21.97
N LEU A 153 18.13 -18.58 -21.28
CA LEU A 153 19.36 -17.96 -20.79
C LEU A 153 20.03 -18.80 -19.70
N GLU A 154 19.25 -19.33 -18.75
CA GLU A 154 19.75 -20.24 -17.71
C GLU A 154 20.39 -21.49 -18.34
N ARG A 155 19.74 -22.08 -19.36
CA ARG A 155 20.28 -23.24 -20.09
C ARG A 155 21.52 -22.92 -20.90
N LEU A 156 21.58 -21.75 -21.54
CA LEU A 156 22.78 -21.31 -22.25
C LEU A 156 23.94 -21.07 -21.28
N ALA A 157 23.70 -20.41 -20.15
CA ALA A 157 24.72 -20.19 -19.12
C ALA A 157 25.18 -21.51 -18.47
N GLU A 158 24.28 -22.47 -18.25
CA GLU A 158 24.62 -23.81 -17.77
C GLU A 158 25.45 -24.58 -18.81
N ALA A 159 25.09 -24.47 -20.09
CA ALA A 159 25.86 -25.06 -21.19
C ALA A 159 27.26 -24.44 -21.30
N GLU A 160 27.39 -23.11 -21.24
CA GLU A 160 28.67 -22.39 -21.26
C GLU A 160 29.54 -22.77 -20.06
N LYS A 161 28.96 -22.81 -18.85
CA LYS A 161 29.67 -23.26 -17.65
C LYS A 161 30.18 -24.70 -17.80
N SER A 162 29.34 -25.60 -18.33
CA SER A 162 29.71 -26.99 -18.58
C SER A 162 30.83 -27.09 -19.62
N GLN A 163 30.75 -26.32 -20.72
CA GLN A 163 31.80 -26.26 -21.72
C GLN A 163 33.12 -25.74 -21.15
N LEU A 164 33.09 -24.68 -20.34
CA LEU A 164 34.27 -24.11 -19.71
C LEU A 164 34.92 -25.10 -18.75
N ILE A 165 34.13 -25.82 -17.94
CA ILE A 165 34.63 -26.87 -17.06
C ILE A 165 35.27 -27.99 -17.88
N MET A 166 34.59 -28.48 -18.92
CA MET A 166 35.12 -29.54 -19.78
C MET A 166 36.40 -29.12 -20.51
N GLN A 167 36.48 -27.86 -20.97
CA GLN A 167 37.70 -27.31 -21.56
C GLN A 167 38.82 -27.21 -20.53
N ALA A 168 38.55 -26.70 -19.33
CA ALA A 168 39.53 -26.59 -18.26
C ALA A 168 40.03 -27.98 -17.80
N GLU A 169 39.14 -28.98 -17.72
CA GLU A 169 39.48 -30.36 -17.43
C GLU A 169 40.33 -30.98 -18.55
N ALA A 170 39.96 -30.77 -19.81
CA ALA A 170 40.73 -31.22 -20.97
C ALA A 170 42.11 -30.57 -21.04
N GLU A 171 42.21 -29.27 -20.74
CA GLU A 171 43.48 -28.56 -20.64
C GLU A 171 44.34 -29.11 -19.49
N ALA A 172 43.76 -29.27 -18.30
CA ALA A 172 44.44 -29.84 -17.14
C ALA A 172 44.94 -31.26 -17.42
N GLU A 173 44.13 -32.10 -18.05
CA GLU A 173 44.51 -33.45 -18.47
C GLU A 173 45.60 -33.43 -19.53
N SER A 174 45.53 -32.52 -20.50
CA SER A 174 46.57 -32.35 -21.53
C SER A 174 47.91 -31.93 -20.91
N VAL A 175 47.90 -31.04 -19.93
CA VAL A 175 49.09 -30.60 -19.19
C VAL A 175 49.64 -31.75 -18.35
N ARG A 176 48.78 -32.52 -17.67
CA ARG A 176 49.18 -33.71 -16.92
C ARG A 176 49.84 -34.74 -17.84
N MET A 177 49.20 -35.09 -18.96
CA MET A 177 49.73 -36.06 -19.92
C MET A 177 51.04 -35.59 -20.53
N ARG A 178 51.18 -34.31 -20.88
CA ARG A 178 52.44 -33.72 -21.35
C ARG A 178 53.51 -33.75 -20.25
N GLY A 179 53.15 -33.42 -19.01
CA GLY A 179 54.05 -33.45 -17.86
C GLY A 179 54.55 -34.87 -17.57
N GLU A 180 53.68 -35.86 -17.59
CA GLU A 180 54.03 -37.29 -17.45
C GLU A 180 54.91 -37.76 -18.61
N ALA A 181 54.59 -37.39 -19.85
CA ALA A 181 55.40 -37.73 -21.02
C ALA A 181 56.79 -37.09 -20.95
N GLN A 182 56.89 -35.82 -20.51
CA GLN A 182 58.17 -35.13 -20.30
C GLN A 182 58.95 -35.75 -19.14
N ALA A 183 58.32 -36.05 -18.01
CA ALA A 183 58.96 -36.71 -16.88
C ALA A 183 59.47 -38.09 -17.26
N PHE A 184 58.71 -38.87 -18.02
CA PHE A 184 59.15 -40.16 -18.55
C PHE A 184 60.32 -40.01 -19.52
N ALA A 185 60.27 -39.04 -20.44
CA ALA A 185 61.35 -38.78 -21.39
C ALA A 185 62.65 -38.30 -20.69
N ILE A 186 62.55 -37.39 -19.72
CA ILE A 186 63.68 -36.94 -18.90
C ILE A 186 64.21 -38.09 -18.06
N GLY A 187 63.35 -38.88 -17.41
CA GLY A 187 63.76 -40.04 -16.63
C GLY A 187 64.46 -41.10 -17.47
N ALA A 188 63.96 -41.39 -18.67
CA ALA A 188 64.61 -42.31 -19.60
C ALA A 188 65.97 -41.79 -20.08
N ARG A 189 66.07 -40.49 -20.41
CA ARG A 189 67.34 -39.84 -20.77
C ARG A 189 68.34 -39.86 -19.60
N ALA A 190 67.89 -39.49 -18.40
CA ALA A 190 68.73 -39.48 -17.20
C ALA A 190 69.21 -40.89 -16.82
N ARG A 191 68.38 -41.93 -16.99
CA ARG A 191 68.81 -43.33 -16.82
C ARG A 191 69.82 -43.74 -17.89
N ALA A 192 69.57 -43.40 -19.15
CA ALA A 192 70.52 -43.67 -20.22
C ALA A 192 71.86 -42.96 -19.98
N GLU A 193 71.85 -41.69 -19.54
CA GLU A 193 73.04 -40.93 -19.17
C GLU A 193 73.74 -41.52 -17.95
N ALA A 194 73.00 -41.94 -16.92
CA ALA A 194 73.54 -42.60 -15.74
C ALA A 194 74.19 -43.95 -16.08
N GLU A 195 73.57 -44.76 -16.94
CA GLU A 195 74.15 -46.01 -17.44
C GLU A 195 75.38 -45.76 -18.32
N GLN A 196 75.36 -44.71 -19.15
CA GLN A 196 76.53 -44.30 -19.94
C GLN A 196 77.68 -43.82 -19.04
N MET A 197 77.38 -43.03 -18.01
CA MET A 197 78.39 -42.60 -17.02
C MET A 197 78.89 -43.77 -16.19
N ALA A 198 78.04 -44.72 -15.79
CA ALA A 198 78.45 -45.93 -15.06
C ALA A 198 79.37 -46.80 -15.92
N LYS A 199 79.03 -47.03 -17.20
CA LYS A 199 79.90 -47.76 -18.14
C LYS A 199 81.21 -47.02 -18.41
N LYS A 200 81.19 -45.69 -18.51
CA LYS A 200 82.41 -44.89 -18.57
C LYS A 200 83.24 -45.05 -17.29
N ALA A 201 82.62 -45.01 -16.11
CA ALA A 201 83.30 -45.18 -14.83
C ALA A 201 83.90 -46.59 -14.68
N GLU A 202 83.19 -47.64 -15.09
CA GLU A 202 83.71 -49.03 -15.14
C GLU A 202 84.87 -49.16 -16.12
N ALA A 203 84.79 -48.53 -17.30
CA ALA A 203 85.91 -48.46 -18.23
C ALA A 203 87.10 -47.76 -17.57
N PHE A 204 86.91 -46.61 -16.91
CA PHE A 204 87.98 -45.90 -16.19
C PHE A 204 88.58 -46.73 -15.04
N GLN A 205 87.81 -47.60 -14.38
CA GLN A 205 88.35 -48.50 -13.35
C GLN A 205 89.23 -49.59 -13.96
N LEU A 206 88.84 -50.19 -15.08
CA LEU A 206 89.66 -51.18 -15.79
C LEU A 206 90.94 -50.58 -16.39
N TYR A 207 90.93 -49.28 -16.71
CA TYR A 207 92.11 -48.52 -17.15
C TYR A 207 92.89 -47.86 -15.99
N GLN A 208 92.77 -48.29 -14.74
CA GLN A 208 93.40 -47.62 -13.58
C GLN A 208 94.93 -47.47 -13.66
N GLU A 209 95.65 -48.43 -14.26
CA GLU A 209 97.12 -48.32 -14.39
C GLU A 209 97.55 -47.57 -15.67
N ALA A 210 96.74 -47.58 -16.73
CA ALA A 210 97.07 -46.92 -18.01
C ALA A 210 96.56 -45.48 -18.10
N ALA A 211 95.37 -45.17 -17.56
CA ALA A 211 94.76 -43.84 -17.62
C ALA A 211 95.43 -42.83 -16.68
N GLN A 212 96.03 -43.28 -15.57
CA GLN A 212 96.83 -42.39 -14.73
C GLN A 212 98.09 -41.92 -15.44
N LEU A 213 98.73 -42.79 -16.23
CA LEU A 213 99.90 -42.45 -17.02
C LEU A 213 99.53 -41.58 -18.23
N ASP A 214 98.45 -41.90 -18.92
CA ASP A 214 98.00 -41.17 -20.12
C ASP A 214 97.46 -39.78 -19.77
N MET A 215 96.71 -39.64 -18.67
CA MET A 215 96.24 -38.33 -18.18
C MET A 215 97.39 -37.46 -17.65
N LEU A 216 98.45 -38.07 -17.09
CA LEU A 216 99.71 -37.38 -16.78
C LEU A 216 100.43 -36.95 -18.06
N LEU A 217 100.54 -37.81 -19.07
CA LEU A 217 101.15 -37.50 -20.37
C LEU A 217 100.39 -36.40 -21.13
N GLU A 218 99.06 -36.35 -21.04
CA GLU A 218 98.23 -35.30 -21.67
C GLU A 218 98.27 -33.97 -20.91
N LYS A 219 98.40 -34.00 -19.57
CA LYS A 219 98.45 -32.81 -18.73
C LYS A 219 99.87 -32.27 -18.49
N LEU A 220 100.91 -33.08 -18.69
CA LEU A 220 102.32 -32.69 -18.60
C LEU A 220 102.68 -31.50 -19.51
N PRO A 221 102.20 -31.40 -20.77
CA PRO A 221 102.40 -30.24 -21.61
C PRO A 221 101.80 -28.96 -21.00
N GLN A 222 100.59 -29.03 -20.40
CA GLN A 222 99.94 -27.88 -19.78
C GLN A 222 100.68 -27.40 -18.54
N VAL A 223 101.22 -28.33 -17.75
CA VAL A 223 102.08 -28.00 -16.60
C VAL A 223 103.43 -27.42 -17.08
N ALA A 224 104.03 -27.96 -18.14
CA ALA A 224 105.24 -27.42 -18.73
C ALA A 224 105.03 -26.03 -19.36
N GLU A 225 103.86 -25.76 -19.94
CA GLU A 225 103.48 -24.47 -20.51
C GLU A 225 103.29 -23.40 -19.43
N GLU A 226 102.59 -23.72 -18.33
CA GLU A 226 102.45 -22.81 -17.17
C GLU A 226 103.78 -22.55 -16.45
N ILE A 227 104.67 -23.55 -16.36
CA ILE A 227 106.01 -23.37 -15.75
C ILE A 227 106.97 -22.58 -16.67
N SER A 228 106.79 -22.66 -18.00
CA SER A 228 107.61 -21.91 -18.97
C SER A 228 107.07 -20.52 -19.31
N GLY A 229 105.79 -20.23 -19.00
CA GLY A 229 105.18 -18.91 -19.16
C GLY A 229 105.99 -17.73 -18.60
N PRO A 230 106.56 -17.82 -17.38
CA PRO A 230 107.40 -16.77 -16.81
C PRO A 230 108.75 -16.58 -17.53
N LEU A 231 109.29 -17.62 -18.16
CA LEU A 231 110.56 -17.57 -18.90
C LEU A 231 110.38 -16.99 -20.31
N THR A 232 109.24 -17.27 -20.96
CA THR A 232 108.89 -16.70 -22.27
C THR A 232 108.54 -15.20 -22.18
N SER A 233 108.10 -14.73 -21.00
CA SER A 233 107.71 -13.33 -20.76
C SER A 233 108.87 -12.41 -20.37
N ALA A 234 110.10 -12.92 -20.20
CA ALA A 234 111.27 -12.16 -19.77
C ALA A 234 112.21 -11.81 -20.95
N ASN A 235 111.94 -10.69 -21.64
CA ASN A 235 112.75 -10.24 -22.80
C ASN A 235 114.19 -9.80 -22.46
N LYS A 236 114.54 -9.61 -21.18
CA LYS A 236 115.88 -9.22 -20.74
C LYS A 236 116.16 -9.64 -19.30
N ILE A 237 116.91 -10.73 -19.11
CA ILE A 237 117.43 -11.12 -17.80
C ILE A 237 118.76 -10.40 -17.58
N THR A 238 118.77 -9.40 -16.70
CA THR A 238 120.00 -8.67 -16.33
C THR A 238 120.52 -9.29 -15.03
N MET A 239 121.53 -10.15 -15.14
CA MET A 239 122.13 -10.81 -13.97
C MET A 239 123.19 -9.89 -13.36
N VAL A 240 122.91 -9.33 -12.18
CA VAL A 240 123.87 -8.51 -11.44
C VAL A 240 124.67 -9.43 -10.52
N SER A 241 125.91 -9.74 -10.89
CA SER A 241 126.80 -10.58 -10.09
C SER A 241 127.69 -9.71 -9.19
N SER A 242 127.48 -9.81 -7.89
CA SER A 242 128.41 -9.32 -6.87
C SER A 242 129.12 -10.52 -6.22
N GLY A 243 130.18 -11.04 -6.85
CA GLY A 243 131.04 -12.07 -6.26
C GLY A 243 131.46 -13.19 -7.22
N SER A 244 132.71 -13.66 -7.11
CA SER A 244 133.37 -14.55 -8.05
C SER A 244 132.76 -15.97 -8.09
N GLY A 245 132.05 -16.27 -9.17
CA GLY A 245 131.53 -17.60 -9.53
C GLY A 245 130.85 -17.55 -10.90
N ALA A 246 130.86 -18.67 -11.64
CA ALA A 246 130.41 -18.72 -13.03
C ALA A 246 128.97 -18.22 -13.22
N VAL A 247 128.81 -17.23 -14.10
CA VAL A 247 127.54 -16.61 -14.50
C VAL A 247 127.05 -17.27 -15.79
N GLY A 248 125.83 -17.81 -15.81
CA GLY A 248 125.23 -18.45 -17.00
C GLY A 248 123.99 -19.29 -16.73
N ALA A 249 123.37 -19.80 -17.80
CA ALA A 249 122.09 -20.53 -17.83
C ALA A 249 121.99 -21.69 -16.80
N ALA A 250 123.12 -22.27 -16.39
CA ALA A 250 123.20 -23.33 -15.40
C ALA A 250 122.61 -22.97 -14.02
N LYS A 251 122.67 -21.70 -13.59
CA LYS A 251 122.04 -21.27 -12.31
C LYS A 251 120.52 -21.16 -12.43
N VAL A 252 120.01 -20.75 -13.59
CA VAL A 252 118.55 -20.65 -13.85
C VAL A 252 117.95 -22.04 -13.98
N THR A 253 118.60 -22.97 -14.70
CA THR A 253 118.16 -24.38 -14.71
C THR A 253 118.30 -25.04 -13.35
N GLY A 254 119.31 -24.66 -12.56
CA GLY A 254 119.47 -25.09 -11.16
C GLY A 254 118.34 -24.61 -10.24
N GLU A 255 117.95 -23.33 -10.31
CA GLU A 255 116.82 -22.79 -9.54
C GLU A 255 115.48 -23.39 -9.99
N VAL A 256 115.29 -23.66 -11.29
CA VAL A 256 114.10 -24.36 -11.80
C VAL A 256 114.04 -25.82 -11.30
N LEU A 257 115.18 -26.52 -11.23
CA LEU A 257 115.28 -27.84 -10.62
C LEU A 257 115.04 -27.81 -9.10
N ASP A 258 115.47 -26.75 -8.41
CA ASP A 258 115.22 -26.56 -6.97
C ASP A 258 113.73 -26.25 -6.68
N ILE A 259 113.06 -25.52 -7.58
CA ILE A 259 111.61 -25.31 -7.52
C ILE A 259 110.85 -26.61 -7.84
N LEU A 260 111.28 -27.37 -8.85
CA LEU A 260 110.69 -28.67 -9.20
C LEU A 260 110.84 -29.71 -8.09
N SER A 261 111.96 -29.69 -7.36
CA SER A 261 112.18 -30.60 -6.22
C SER A 261 111.42 -30.18 -4.95
N ARG A 262 111.09 -28.89 -4.78
CA ARG A 262 110.26 -28.38 -3.66
C ARG A 262 108.75 -28.35 -3.95
N LEU A 263 108.37 -28.48 -5.21
CA LEU A 263 106.98 -28.56 -5.67
C LEU A 263 106.20 -29.70 -4.99
N PRO A 264 106.75 -30.92 -4.86
CA PRO A 264 106.08 -32.01 -4.14
C PRO A 264 105.74 -31.67 -2.68
N GLU A 265 106.68 -31.12 -1.91
CA GLU A 265 106.43 -30.72 -0.51
C GLU A 265 105.41 -29.57 -0.39
N SER A 266 105.39 -28.65 -1.36
CA SER A 266 104.50 -27.50 -1.34
C SER A 266 103.05 -27.88 -1.67
N VAL A 267 102.88 -28.82 -2.61
CA VAL A 267 101.57 -29.40 -2.94
C VAL A 267 101.05 -30.25 -1.78
N GLU A 268 101.91 -31.04 -1.14
CA GLU A 268 101.58 -31.85 0.04
C GLU A 268 101.09 -30.98 1.21
N ARG A 269 101.74 -29.84 1.47
CA ARG A 269 101.32 -28.90 2.54
C ARG A 269 100.00 -28.18 2.25
N LEU A 270 99.65 -27.95 0.98
CA LEU A 270 98.42 -27.24 0.59
C LEU A 270 97.22 -28.17 0.37
N THR A 271 97.46 -29.43 -0.03
CA THR A 271 96.40 -30.38 -0.38
C THR A 271 96.26 -31.54 0.62
N GLY A 272 97.23 -31.71 1.52
CA GLY A 272 97.23 -32.78 2.54
C GLY A 272 97.51 -34.19 1.98
N ILE A 273 97.92 -34.31 0.72
CA ILE A 273 98.14 -35.60 0.05
C ILE A 273 99.65 -35.76 -0.25
N SER A 274 100.26 -36.75 0.39
CA SER A 274 101.66 -37.16 0.18
C SER A 274 101.79 -38.06 -1.06
N ILE A 275 102.37 -37.57 -2.16
CA ILE A 275 102.62 -38.37 -3.38
C ILE A 275 103.68 -39.47 -3.14
N SER A 276 104.48 -39.38 -2.08
CA SER A 276 105.50 -40.36 -1.73
C SER A 276 105.00 -41.57 -0.93
N GLN A 277 103.69 -41.70 -0.67
CA GLN A 277 103.12 -42.79 0.16
C GLN A 277 101.94 -43.56 -0.48
N VAL A 278 101.78 -43.54 -1.80
CA VAL A 278 100.74 -44.33 -2.50
C VAL A 278 101.19 -45.79 -2.74
N ASN A 279 101.84 -46.42 -1.77
CA ASN A 279 102.12 -47.85 -1.83
C ASN A 279 101.91 -48.52 -0.46
N HIS A 280 100.65 -48.79 -0.12
CA HIS A 280 100.15 -49.95 0.64
C HIS A 280 98.79 -49.65 1.30
N LYS A 281 97.69 -50.16 0.73
CA LYS A 281 96.62 -50.80 1.55
C LYS A 281 95.67 -51.66 0.71
N PRO A 282 95.32 -52.88 1.15
CA PRO A 282 94.50 -53.81 0.39
C PRO A 282 93.00 -53.53 0.49
N LEU A 283 92.30 -53.92 -0.59
CA LEU A 283 90.86 -53.92 -0.81
C LEU A 283 90.07 -54.57 0.33
N ARG A 284 88.97 -53.91 0.75
CA ARG A 284 87.90 -54.53 1.52
C ARG A 284 86.57 -54.34 0.78
N THR A 285 86.05 -55.48 0.37
CA THR A 285 84.69 -55.75 -0.13
C THR A 285 83.60 -55.35 0.87
N ALA A 286 82.59 -54.63 0.39
CA ALA A 286 81.16 -54.96 0.46
C ALA A 286 80.38 -53.95 -0.39
#